data_AF-A0A4Q4YS19-F1
#
_entry.id   AF-A0A4Q4YS19-F1
#
_cell.length_a   1.000
_cell.length_b   1.000
_cell.length_c   1.000
_cell.angle_alpha   90.00
_cell.angle_beta   90.00
_cell.angle_gamma   90.00
#
_symmetry.space_group_name_H-M   'P 1'
#
loop_
_entity.id
_entity.type
_entity.pdbx_description
1 polymer ?
#
loop_
_entity_poly.entity_id
_entity_poly.type
_entity_poly.pdbx_seq_one_letter_code
_entity_poly.pdbx_strand_id
1 'polypeptide(L)'
;MGSMVITAYVIDFYPAYISSAMAATQFAKSLTAFCFPLFAPRMYEVLGYGWVNTSMALGGLLLGIPPPLLLYIYGPRLRAKARSSY
;
A
#
# COMPACT_ATOMS: atom_id res chain seq x y z
N MET A 1 -10.87 6.85 -10.77
CA MET A 1 -9.91 6.79 -11.91
C MET A 1 -8.43 6.63 -11.51
N GLY A 2 -8.03 6.66 -10.23
CA GLY A 2 -6.61 6.47 -9.84
C GLY A 2 -6.13 5.02 -9.66
N SER A 3 -7.03 4.06 -9.43
CA SER A 3 -6.64 2.66 -9.18
C SER A 3 -6.20 1.90 -10.45
N MET A 4 -6.61 2.37 -11.62
CA MET A 4 -6.37 1.67 -12.90
C MET A 4 -4.87 1.63 -13.25
N VAL A 5 -4.13 2.68 -12.89
CA VAL A 5 -2.68 2.81 -13.16
C VAL A 5 -1.87 1.80 -12.34
N ILE A 6 -2.28 1.55 -11.09
CA ILE A 6 -1.62 0.59 -10.20
C ILE A 6 -1.86 -0.84 -10.69
N THR A 7 -3.09 -1.15 -11.09
CA THR A 7 -3.44 -2.46 -11.66
C THR A 7 -2.68 -2.72 -12.96
N ALA A 8 -2.62 -1.73 -13.85
CA ALA A 8 -1.85 -1.82 -15.09
C ALA A 8 -0.36 -2.05 -14.82
N TYR A 9 0.23 -1.31 -13.88
CA TYR A 9 1.63 -1.49 -13.49
C TYR A 9 1.94 -2.92 -13.01
N VAL A 10 1.06 -3.52 -12.21
CA VAL A 10 1.25 -4.90 -11.73
C VAL A 10 1.09 -5.91 -12.86
N ILE A 11 0.19 -5.67 -13.82
CA ILE A 11 0.03 -6.50 -15.01
C ILE A 11 1.31 -6.47 -15.86
N ASP A 12 1.88 -5.28 -16.07
CA ASP A 12 3.09 -5.10 -16.89
C ASP A 12 4.33 -5.72 -16.22
N PHE A 13 4.43 -5.68 -14.88
CA PHE A 13 5.57 -6.26 -14.14
C PHE A 13 5.48 -7.77 -13.94
N TYR A 14 4.28 -8.36 -13.89
CA TYR A 14 4.08 -9.79 -13.58
C TYR A 14 3.15 -10.51 -14.58
N PRO A 15 3.48 -10.56 -15.89
CA PRO A 15 2.57 -11.08 -16.91
C PRO A 15 2.22 -12.56 -16.75
N ALA A 16 3.14 -13.37 -16.22
CA ALA A 16 2.90 -14.81 -15.98
C ALA A 16 2.03 -15.10 -14.74
N TYR A 17 1.91 -14.15 -13.80
CA TYR A 17 1.25 -14.37 -12.49
C TYR A 17 0.27 -13.24 -12.14
N ILE A 18 -0.39 -12.66 -13.15
CA ILE A 18 -1.31 -11.52 -12.99
C ILE A 18 -2.42 -11.84 -11.99
N SER A 19 -3.08 -12.99 -12.14
CA SER A 19 -4.24 -13.37 -11.32
C SER A 19 -3.91 -13.47 -9.84
N SER A 20 -2.73 -14.01 -9.51
CA SER A 20 -2.26 -14.14 -8.12
C SER A 20 -1.84 -12.79 -7.54
N ALA A 21 -1.10 -11.98 -8.31
CA ALA A 21 -0.70 -10.65 -7.88
C ALA A 21 -1.91 -9.73 -7.64
N MET A 22 -2.90 -9.78 -8.51
CA MET A 22 -4.17 -9.07 -8.34
C MET A 22 -4.93 -9.55 -7.11
N ALA A 23 -5.04 -10.87 -6.89
CA ALA A 23 -5.69 -11.42 -5.71
C ALA A 23 -4.98 -10.98 -4.41
N ALA A 24 -3.65 -10.98 -4.38
CA ALA A 24 -2.87 -10.55 -3.21
C ALA A 24 -3.10 -9.07 -2.87
N THR A 25 -3.10 -8.19 -3.88
CA THR A 25 -3.37 -6.75 -3.65
C THR A 25 -4.80 -6.50 -3.18
N GLN A 26 -5.78 -7.25 -3.72
CA GLN A 26 -7.17 -7.14 -3.28
C GLN A 26 -7.36 -7.71 -1.88
N PHE A 27 -6.69 -8.80 -1.54
CA PHE A 27 -6.74 -9.42 -0.22
C PHE A 27 -6.27 -8.46 0.87
N ALA A 28 -5.13 -7.80 0.69
CA ALA A 28 -4.61 -6.82 1.64
C ALA A 28 -5.57 -5.65 1.86
N LYS A 29 -6.20 -5.15 0.78
CA LYS A 29 -7.22 -4.11 0.84
C LYS A 29 -8.46 -4.55 1.62
N SER A 30 -8.99 -5.73 1.29
CA SER A 30 -10.17 -6.29 1.96
C SER A 30 -9.91 -6.53 3.44
N LEU A 31 -8.73 -7.04 3.81
CA LEU A 31 -8.36 -7.23 5.20
C LEU A 31 -8.33 -5.90 5.96
N THR A 32 -7.73 -4.86 5.37
CA THR A 32 -7.67 -3.54 5.98
C THR A 32 -9.07 -2.93 6.13
N ALA A 33 -9.92 -3.08 5.11
CA ALA A 33 -11.31 -2.62 5.14
C ALA A 33 -12.16 -3.36 6.20
N PHE A 34 -11.83 -4.61 6.51
CA PHE A 34 -12.47 -5.37 7.58
C PHE A 34 -11.95 -5.01 8.97
N CYS A 35 -10.63 -4.87 9.13
CA CYS A 35 -10.02 -4.54 10.42
C CYS A 35 -10.36 -3.13 10.89
N PHE A 36 -10.35 -2.15 9.98
CA PHE A 36 -10.55 -0.75 10.32
C PHE A 36 -11.84 -0.43 11.11
N PRO A 37 -13.04 -0.89 10.70
CA PRO A 37 -14.27 -0.66 11.46
C PRO A 37 -14.31 -1.39 12.81
N LEU A 38 -13.52 -2.45 13.01
CA LEU A 38 -13.44 -3.13 14.30
C LEU A 38 -12.66 -2.30 15.34
N PHE A 39 -11.62 -1.60 14.90
CA PHE A 39 -10.78 -0.77 15.78
C PHE A 39 -11.27 0.67 15.89
N ALA A 40 -12.02 1.18 14.90
CA ALA A 40 -12.47 2.56 14.85
C ALA A 40 -13.28 3.01 16.09
N PRO A 41 -14.31 2.28 16.58
CA PRO A 41 -15.13 2.74 17.70
C PRO A 41 -14.30 2.94 18.97
N ARG A 42 -13.46 1.95 19.30
CA ARG A 42 -12.57 1.99 20.47
C ARG A 42 -11.54 3.12 20.35
N MET A 43 -11.07 3.39 19.14
CA MET A 43 -10.11 4.46 18.89
C MET A 43 -10.75 5.85 19.07
N TYR A 44 -12.00 6.04 18.62
CA TYR A 44 -12.77 7.28 18.87
C TYR A 44 -13.15 7.47 20.34
N GLU A 45 -13.45 6.39 21.07
CA GLU A 45 -13.76 6.46 22.51
C GLU A 45 -12.57 6.91 23.37
N VAL A 46 -11.35 6.47 23.04
CA VAL A 46 -10.15 6.77 23.87
C VAL A 46 -9.48 8.09 23.48
N LEU A 47 -9.42 8.44 22.20
CA LEU A 47 -8.71 9.63 21.72
C LEU A 47 -9.62 10.85 21.43
N GLY A 48 -10.92 10.64 21.26
CA GLY A 48 -11.85 11.68 20.81
C GLY A 48 -11.67 12.06 19.32
N TYR A 49 -12.64 12.77 18.76
CA TYR A 49 -12.73 13.05 17.32
C TYR A 49 -11.52 13.82 16.73
N GLY A 50 -10.91 14.74 17.50
CA GLY A 50 -9.79 15.55 17.02
C GLY A 50 -8.51 14.73 16.82
N TRP A 51 -8.10 13.99 17.86
CA TRP A 51 -6.85 13.21 17.82
C TRP A 51 -6.91 12.01 16.88
N VAL A 52 -8.09 11.41 16.71
CA VAL A 52 -8.27 10.32 15.75
C VAL A 52 -8.00 10.77 14.31
N ASN A 53 -8.52 11.92 13.90
CA ASN A 53 -8.31 12.40 12.54
C ASN A 53 -6.81 12.69 12.28
N THR A 54 -6.10 13.26 13.26
CA THR A 54 -4.66 13.54 13.13
C THR A 54 -3.83 12.25 13.11
N SER A 55 -4.15 11.26 13.94
CA SER A 55 -3.42 9.98 13.96
C SER A 55 -3.63 9.18 12.67
N MET A 56 -4.83 9.20 12.09
CA MET A 56 -5.11 8.57 10.80
C MET A 56 -4.44 9.29 9.64
N ALA A 57 -4.43 10.62 9.65
CA ALA A 57 -3.67 11.41 8.67
C ALA A 57 -2.17 11.12 8.76
N LEU A 58 -1.61 11.05 9.97
CA LEU A 58 -0.20 10.73 10.20
C LEU A 58 0.13 9.29 9.78
N GLY A 59 -0.75 8.32 10.08
CA GLY A 59 -0.60 6.94 9.63
C GLY A 59 -0.62 6.81 8.09
N GLY A 60 -1.55 7.52 7.44
CA GLY A 60 -1.60 7.58 5.96
C GLY A 60 -0.34 8.22 5.36
N LEU A 61 0.17 9.30 5.98
CA LEU A 61 1.40 9.96 5.57
C LEU A 61 2.61 9.03 5.68
N LEU A 62 2.73 8.34 6.81
CA LEU A 62 3.79 7.38 7.08
C LEU A 62 3.73 6.15 6.18
N LEU A 63 2.56 5.75 5.68
CA LEU A 63 2.45 4.63 4.74
C LEU A 63 2.60 5.07 3.28
N GLY A 64 2.24 6.31 2.94
CA GLY A 64 2.25 6.81 1.57
C GLY A 64 3.60 7.38 1.10
N ILE A 65 4.32 8.10 1.97
CA ILE A 65 5.54 8.83 1.60
C ILE A 65 6.81 7.97 1.54
N PRO A 66 7.10 7.08 2.51
CA PRO A 66 8.37 6.35 2.50
C PRO A 66 8.52 5.33 1.36
N PRO A 67 7.50 4.59 0.89
CA PRO A 67 7.70 3.64 -0.20
C PRO A 67 8.29 4.23 -1.50
N PRO A 68 7.78 5.33 -2.07
CA PRO A 68 8.38 5.93 -3.26
C PRO A 68 9.76 6.52 -3.00
N LEU A 69 10.00 7.12 -1.83
CA LEU A 69 11.33 7.65 -1.46
C LEU A 69 12.38 6.53 -1.32
N LEU A 70 12.00 5.43 -0.68
CA LEU A 70 12.85 4.25 -0.56
C LEU A 70 13.15 3.64 -1.92
N LEU A 71 12.15 3.52 -2.79
CA LEU A 71 12.36 3.05 -4.17
C LEU A 71 13.21 4.02 -5.00
N TYR A 72 13.17 5.34 -4.74
CA TYR A 72 14.03 6.31 -5.41
C TYR A 72 15.50 6.18 -4.98
N ILE A 73 15.76 6.04 -3.67
CA ILE A 73 17.12 5.97 -3.12
C ILE A 73 17.75 4.58 -3.35
N TYR A 74 16.98 3.51 -3.11
CA TYR A 74 17.46 2.13 -3.21
C TYR A 74 17.18 1.49 -4.58
N GLY A 75 16.37 2.13 -5.43
CA GLY A 75 16.07 1.70 -6.79
C GLY A 75 17.30 1.39 -7.65
N PRO A 76 18.36 2.23 -7.65
CA PRO A 76 19.59 1.93 -8.38
C PRO A 76 20.25 0.63 -7.92
N ARG A 77 20.24 0.36 -6.60
CA ARG A 77 20.83 -0.86 -6.01
C ARG A 77 19.97 -2.09 -6.29
N LEU A 78 18.65 -1.95 -6.25
CA LEU A 78 17.69 -3.02 -6.58
C LEU A 78 17.76 -3.37 -8.08
N ARG A 79 17.90 -2.37 -8.97
CA ARG A 79 18.07 -2.58 -10.41
C ARG A 79 19.42 -3.20 -10.76
N ALA A 80 20.50 -2.84 -10.06
CA ALA A 80 21.82 -3.44 -10.28
C ALA A 80 21.90 -4.91 -9.83
N LYS A 81 21.08 -5.31 -8.82
CA LYS A 81 20.96 -6.70 -8.37
C LYS A 81 19.96 -7.52 -9.17
N ALA A 82 19.02 -6.88 -9.87
CA ALA A 82 18.11 -7.58 -10.76
C ALA A 82 18.93 -8.22 -11.88
N ARG A 83 18.98 -9.55 -11.88
CA ARG A 83 19.54 -10.31 -13.00
C ARG A 83 18.77 -9.86 -14.24
N SER A 84 19.47 -9.35 -15.24
CA SER A 84 18.86 -8.96 -16.50
C SER A 84 18.31 -10.20 -17.18
N SER A 85 17.04 -10.50 -16.89
CA SER A 85 16.27 -11.53 -17.55
C SER A 85 15.70 -10.90 -18.82
N TYR A 86 16.53 -10.91 -19.87
CA TYR A 86 16.03 -10.91 -21.24
C TYR A 86 15.45 -12.30 -21.53
#